data_AF-A0A0D0DUR6-F1
#
_entry.id   AF-A0A0D0DUR6-F1
#
_cell.length_a   1.000
_cell.length_b   1.000
_cell.length_c   1.000
_cell.angle_alpha   90.00
_cell.angle_beta   90.00
_cell.angle_gamma   90.00
#
_symmetry.space_group_name_H-M   'P 1'
#
loop_
_entity.id
_entity.type
_entity.pdbx_description
1 polymer ?
#
loop_
_entity_poly.entity_id
_entity_poly.type
_entity_poly.pdbx_seq_one_letter_code
_entity_poly.pdbx_strand_id
1 'polypeptide(L)'
;MPKSRRSLIRSTSVVASFLGAVSNFALAAQLFVTWRSLTWEPESEWEGPGFSLNRDGARLICGLFSAYFAAAFAICVFGLAGIVKSIPSFVRIYRNYLIGDFAFFSLFAGLASSAAFDPASRSNVCEHISRHPDLLRDIIDLGLTLENCEQWFEHGLMSLLAVLVLLTLIRLHFIFALSRHYAHLMRS
;
A
#
# COMPACT_ATOMS: atom_id res chain seq x y z
N MET A 1 -0.05 31.03 -18.19
CA MET A 1 0.90 29.89 -18.11
C MET A 1 1.29 29.45 -19.52
N PRO A 2 2.57 29.26 -19.85
CA PRO A 2 3.01 28.87 -21.19
C PRO A 2 2.45 27.50 -21.59
N LYS A 3 2.10 27.33 -22.88
CA LYS A 3 1.45 26.13 -23.46
C LYS A 3 2.26 24.84 -23.18
N SER A 4 3.60 24.95 -23.16
CA SER A 4 4.53 23.86 -22.81
C SER A 4 4.31 23.30 -21.39
N ARG A 5 4.19 24.18 -20.38
CA ARG A 5 4.02 23.76 -18.98
C ARG A 5 2.67 23.07 -18.73
N ARG A 6 1.64 23.37 -19.54
CA ARG A 6 0.33 22.69 -19.50
C ARG A 6 0.39 21.26 -20.05
N SER A 7 1.07 21.07 -21.18
CA SER A 7 1.27 19.74 -21.76
C SER A 7 2.05 18.83 -20.81
N LEU A 8 3.07 19.38 -20.14
CA LEU A 8 3.87 18.66 -19.16
C LEU A 8 3.03 18.18 -17.97
N ILE A 9 2.28 19.07 -17.32
CA ILE A 9 1.42 18.70 -16.17
C ILE A 9 0.40 17.63 -16.57
N ARG A 10 -0.24 17.77 -17.73
CA ARG A 10 -1.21 16.78 -18.23
C ARG A 10 -0.55 15.43 -18.47
N SER A 11 0.63 15.42 -19.11
CA SER A 11 1.38 14.19 -19.38
C SER A 11 1.83 13.51 -18.10
N THR A 12 2.35 14.26 -17.13
CA THR A 12 2.74 13.72 -15.81
C THR A 12 1.54 13.12 -15.08
N SER A 13 0.38 13.78 -15.09
CA SER A 13 -0.84 13.22 -14.47
C SER A 13 -1.36 11.97 -15.18
N VAL A 14 -1.28 11.91 -16.52
CA VAL A 14 -1.65 10.73 -17.30
C VAL A 14 -0.73 9.55 -16.99
N VAL A 15 0.58 9.75 -17.02
CA VAL A 15 1.57 8.71 -16.70
C VAL A 15 1.38 8.22 -15.27
N ALA A 16 1.17 9.12 -14.32
CA ALA A 16 0.94 8.76 -12.92
C ALA A 16 -0.35 7.96 -12.73
N SER A 17 -1.46 8.38 -13.34
CA SER A 17 -2.74 7.64 -13.29
C SER A 17 -2.62 6.26 -13.97
N PHE A 18 -1.88 6.16 -15.07
CA PHE A 18 -1.65 4.89 -15.77
C PHE A 18 -0.79 3.94 -14.93
N LEU A 19 0.34 4.41 -14.41
CA LEU A 19 1.19 3.62 -13.51
C LEU A 19 0.43 3.19 -12.25
N GLY A 20 -0.36 4.09 -11.67
CA GLY A 20 -1.23 3.77 -10.54
C GLY A 20 -2.24 2.67 -10.88
N ALA A 21 -2.89 2.73 -12.05
CA ALA A 21 -3.82 1.70 -12.50
C ALA A 21 -3.12 0.35 -12.68
N VAL A 22 -1.99 0.31 -13.40
CA VAL A 22 -1.26 -0.94 -13.67
C VAL A 22 -0.77 -1.58 -12.37
N SER A 23 -0.18 -0.80 -11.46
CA SER A 23 0.30 -1.32 -10.18
C SER A 23 -0.83 -1.84 -9.29
N ASN A 24 -1.93 -1.08 -9.17
CA ASN A 24 -3.09 -1.51 -8.38
C ASN A 24 -3.73 -2.79 -8.96
N PHE A 25 -3.80 -2.91 -10.30
CA PHE A 25 -4.31 -4.12 -10.95
C PHE A 25 -3.40 -5.32 -10.72
N ALA A 26 -2.08 -5.15 -10.85
CA ALA A 26 -1.12 -6.23 -10.60
C ALA A 26 -1.22 -6.74 -9.16
N LEU A 27 -1.31 -5.83 -8.18
CA LEU A 27 -1.49 -6.18 -6.77
C LEU A 27 -2.84 -6.87 -6.52
N ALA A 28 -3.93 -6.36 -7.09
CA ALA A 28 -5.24 -6.99 -6.98
C ALA A 28 -5.23 -8.42 -7.55
N ALA A 29 -4.61 -8.62 -8.72
CA ALA A 29 -4.52 -9.92 -9.36
C ALA A 29 -3.70 -10.91 -8.54
N GLN A 30 -2.53 -10.49 -8.02
CA GLN A 30 -1.71 -11.33 -7.16
C GLN A 30 -2.45 -11.71 -5.87
N LEU A 31 -3.04 -10.74 -5.17
CA LEU A 31 -3.80 -10.99 -3.95
C LEU A 31 -5.03 -11.87 -4.20
N PHE A 32 -5.69 -11.71 -5.34
CA PHE A 32 -6.82 -12.55 -5.71
C PHE A 32 -6.38 -13.99 -5.99
N VAL A 33 -5.25 -14.19 -6.67
CA VAL A 33 -4.66 -15.51 -6.88
C VAL A 33 -4.31 -16.16 -5.54
N THR A 34 -3.64 -15.42 -4.65
CA THR A 34 -3.30 -15.90 -3.30
C THR A 34 -4.55 -16.22 -2.49
N TRP A 35 -5.57 -15.36 -2.51
CA TRP A 35 -6.86 -15.60 -1.87
C TRP A 35 -7.53 -16.89 -2.38
N ARG A 36 -7.44 -17.14 -3.70
CA ARG A 36 -8.00 -18.35 -4.31
C ARG A 36 -7.20 -19.60 -3.97
N SER A 37 -5.88 -19.49 -3.77
CA SER A 37 -5.02 -20.63 -3.41
C SER A 37 -5.10 -21.01 -1.94
N LEU A 38 -5.64 -20.17 -1.06
CA LEU A 38 -5.97 -20.59 0.31
C LEU A 38 -7.13 -21.59 0.23
N THR A 39 -6.85 -22.89 0.38
CA THR A 39 -7.89 -23.93 0.44
C THR A 39 -8.82 -23.69 1.65
N TRP A 40 -10.13 -23.84 1.45
CA TRP A 40 -11.09 -23.91 2.56
C TRP A 40 -10.98 -25.30 3.20
N GLU A 41 -10.12 -25.49 4.20
CA GLU A 41 -10.28 -26.62 5.11
C GLU A 41 -11.10 -26.17 6.33
N PRO A 42 -12.08 -26.97 6.78
CA PRO A 42 -12.79 -26.70 8.03
C PRO A 42 -11.81 -26.74 9.21
N GLU A 43 -11.98 -25.81 10.15
CA GLU A 43 -11.15 -25.71 11.36
C GLU A 43 -11.06 -27.05 12.09
N SER A 44 -9.85 -27.45 12.47
CA SER A 44 -9.66 -28.59 13.37
C SER A 44 -9.99 -28.15 14.80
N GLU A 45 -10.85 -28.90 15.48
CA GLU A 45 -11.36 -28.70 16.85
C GLU A 45 -10.29 -28.48 17.95
N TRP A 46 -9.00 -28.63 17.64
CA TRP A 46 -7.90 -28.70 18.60
C TRP A 46 -7.02 -27.45 18.70
N GLU A 47 -7.34 -26.37 17.99
CA GLU A 47 -6.59 -25.11 18.11
C GLU A 47 -7.09 -24.27 19.32
N GLY A 48 -6.25 -24.17 20.36
CA GLY A 48 -6.56 -23.50 21.62
C GLY A 48 -6.72 -21.96 21.52
N PRO A 49 -7.18 -21.30 22.60
CA PRO A 49 -7.68 -19.91 22.59
C PRO A 49 -6.57 -18.83 22.65
N GLY A 50 -5.48 -19.01 21.92
CA GLY A 50 -4.49 -17.95 21.68
C GLY A 50 -4.92 -17.06 20.51
N PHE A 51 -4.46 -15.80 20.46
CA PHE A 51 -4.62 -14.95 19.27
C PHE A 51 -3.75 -15.51 18.13
N SER A 52 -4.20 -16.59 17.49
CA SER A 52 -3.72 -17.04 16.19
C SER A 52 -4.47 -16.23 15.14
N LEU A 53 -3.74 -15.59 14.22
CA LEU A 53 -4.35 -15.04 13.02
C LEU A 53 -4.85 -16.24 12.20
N ASN A 54 -6.06 -16.70 12.50
CA ASN A 54 -6.59 -17.91 11.93
C ASN A 54 -6.66 -17.82 10.40
N ARG A 55 -6.60 -18.94 9.70
CA ARG A 55 -6.57 -19.02 8.23
C ARG A 55 -7.70 -18.22 7.60
N ASP A 56 -8.87 -18.19 8.25
CA ASP A 56 -10.03 -17.39 7.86
C ASP A 56 -9.81 -15.88 7.99
N GLY A 57 -9.10 -15.43 9.02
CA GLY A 57 -8.70 -14.04 9.18
C GLY A 57 -7.69 -13.61 8.12
N ALA A 58 -6.66 -14.43 7.88
CA ALA A 58 -5.68 -14.19 6.81
C ALA A 58 -6.34 -14.16 5.42
N ARG A 59 -7.32 -15.05 5.20
CA ARG A 59 -8.21 -14.97 4.05
C ARG A 59 -8.87 -13.61 4.02
N LEU A 60 -9.74 -13.28 4.98
CA LEU A 60 -10.58 -12.08 4.99
C LEU A 60 -9.77 -10.80 4.73
N ILE A 61 -8.58 -10.70 5.32
CA ILE A 61 -7.60 -9.64 5.05
C ILE A 61 -7.20 -9.61 3.57
N CYS A 62 -6.75 -10.73 2.99
CA CYS A 62 -6.40 -10.80 1.56
C CYS A 62 -7.56 -10.41 0.64
N GLY A 63 -8.79 -10.82 0.97
CA GLY A 63 -9.99 -10.52 0.17
C GLY A 63 -10.33 -9.03 0.22
N LEU A 64 -10.25 -8.44 1.41
CA LEU A 64 -10.46 -7.01 1.62
C LEU A 64 -9.41 -6.17 0.87
N PHE A 65 -8.13 -6.55 0.96
CA PHE A 65 -7.06 -5.89 0.20
C PHE A 65 -7.27 -6.05 -1.31
N SER A 66 -7.64 -7.25 -1.79
CA SER A 66 -7.96 -7.47 -3.20
C SER A 66 -9.09 -6.55 -3.69
N ALA A 67 -10.17 -6.41 -2.91
CA ALA A 67 -11.28 -5.54 -3.24
C ALA A 67 -10.85 -4.06 -3.23
N TYR A 68 -10.04 -3.65 -2.25
CA TYR A 68 -9.48 -2.30 -2.17
C TYR A 68 -8.63 -1.96 -3.40
N PHE A 69 -7.71 -2.83 -3.81
CA PHE A 69 -6.88 -2.60 -4.99
C PHE A 69 -7.68 -2.62 -6.30
N ALA A 70 -8.72 -3.46 -6.39
CA ALA A 70 -9.65 -3.44 -7.54
C ALA A 70 -10.43 -2.13 -7.62
N ALA A 71 -10.93 -1.61 -6.48
CA ALA A 71 -11.58 -0.31 -6.42
C ALA A 71 -10.61 0.83 -6.78
N ALA A 72 -9.37 0.77 -6.27
CA ALA A 72 -8.32 1.72 -6.59
C ALA A 72 -8.01 1.74 -8.10
N PHE A 73 -7.91 0.57 -8.73
CA PHE A 73 -7.76 0.43 -10.18
C PHE A 73 -8.90 1.11 -10.94
N ALA A 74 -10.16 0.80 -10.59
CA ALA A 74 -11.32 1.41 -11.23
C ALA A 74 -11.28 2.94 -11.13
N ILE A 75 -10.95 3.46 -9.95
CA ILE A 75 -10.86 4.91 -9.71
C ILE A 75 -9.71 5.54 -10.50
N CYS A 76 -8.56 4.88 -10.65
CA CYS A 76 -7.48 5.32 -11.52
C CYS A 76 -7.92 5.38 -12.99
N VAL A 77 -8.72 4.42 -13.48
CA VAL A 77 -9.30 4.44 -14.84
C VAL A 77 -10.27 5.61 -15.00
N PHE A 78 -11.15 5.86 -14.02
CA PHE A 78 -12.02 7.04 -14.02
C PHE A 78 -11.23 8.35 -14.04
N GLY A 79 -10.16 8.44 -13.25
CA GLY A 79 -9.24 9.57 -13.23
C GLY A 79 -8.57 9.80 -14.58
N LEU A 80 -8.06 8.73 -15.21
CA LEU A 80 -7.45 8.77 -16.53
C LEU A 80 -8.44 9.26 -17.58
N ALA A 81 -9.66 8.70 -17.60
CA ALA A 81 -10.72 9.12 -18.50
C ALA A 81 -11.07 10.61 -18.30
N GLY A 82 -11.15 11.06 -17.04
CA GLY A 82 -11.38 12.46 -16.69
C GLY A 82 -10.29 13.40 -17.20
N ILE A 83 -9.01 13.02 -17.06
CA ILE A 83 -7.87 13.82 -17.51
C ILE A 83 -7.80 13.86 -19.05
N VAL A 84 -7.98 12.71 -19.71
CA VAL A 84 -7.92 12.61 -21.19
C VAL A 84 -9.08 13.36 -21.83
N LYS A 85 -10.31 13.14 -21.37
CA LYS A 85 -11.51 13.80 -21.90
C LYS A 85 -11.73 15.20 -21.31
N SER A 86 -10.86 15.66 -20.40
CA SER A 86 -10.98 16.95 -19.71
C SER A 86 -12.34 17.15 -19.01
N ILE A 87 -12.90 16.08 -18.44
CA ILE A 87 -14.19 16.10 -17.74
C ILE A 87 -13.96 16.46 -16.27
N PRO A 88 -14.35 17.66 -15.79
CA PRO A 88 -14.00 18.14 -14.45
C PRO A 88 -14.61 17.29 -13.34
N SER A 89 -15.83 16.76 -13.53
CA SER A 89 -16.50 15.92 -12.51
C SER A 89 -15.69 14.66 -12.18
N PHE A 90 -15.13 13.99 -13.20
CA PHE A 90 -14.33 12.77 -13.02
C PHE A 90 -12.99 13.08 -12.35
N VAL A 91 -12.35 14.18 -12.75
CA VAL A 91 -11.10 14.65 -12.12
C VAL A 91 -11.34 15.02 -10.65
N ARG A 92 -12.51 15.58 -10.31
CA ARG A 92 -12.89 15.92 -8.92
C ARG A 92 -13.02 14.68 -8.05
N ILE A 93 -13.74 13.66 -8.53
CA ILE A 93 -13.91 12.39 -7.83
C ILE A 93 -12.55 11.73 -7.60
N TYR A 94 -11.74 11.63 -8.66
CA TYR A 94 -10.40 11.05 -8.59
C TYR A 94 -9.49 11.80 -7.60
N ARG A 95 -9.50 13.13 -7.62
CA ARG A 95 -8.73 13.95 -6.68
C ARG A 95 -9.16 13.74 -5.23
N ASN A 96 -10.47 13.75 -4.96
CA ASN A 96 -10.98 13.57 -3.61
C ASN A 96 -10.65 12.16 -3.08
N TYR A 97 -10.72 11.14 -3.94
CA TYR A 97 -10.26 9.80 -3.61
C TYR A 97 -8.77 9.77 -3.25
N LEU A 98 -7.89 10.36 -4.07
CA LEU A 98 -6.46 10.38 -3.79
C LEU A 98 -6.12 11.09 -2.46
N ILE A 99 -6.85 12.16 -2.11
CA ILE A 99 -6.70 12.86 -0.82
C ILE A 99 -7.12 11.94 0.33
N GLY A 100 -8.27 11.28 0.21
CA GLY A 100 -8.75 10.34 1.23
C GLY A 100 -7.82 9.15 1.42
N ASP A 101 -7.37 8.56 0.31
CA ASP A 101 -6.41 7.46 0.30
C ASP A 101 -5.09 7.85 0.95
N PHE A 102 -4.56 9.02 0.61
CA PHE A 102 -3.35 9.56 1.22
C PHE A 102 -3.50 9.77 2.73
N ALA A 103 -4.61 10.34 3.18
CA ALA A 103 -4.87 10.54 4.61
C ALA A 103 -4.97 9.20 5.35
N PHE A 104 -5.74 8.26 4.80
CA PHE A 104 -5.91 6.92 5.39
C PHE A 104 -4.58 6.17 5.47
N PHE A 105 -3.82 6.13 4.38
CA PHE A 105 -2.51 5.48 4.32
C PHE A 105 -1.51 6.13 5.30
N SER A 106 -1.48 7.46 5.37
CA SER A 106 -0.56 8.18 6.27
C SER A 106 -0.90 7.94 7.74
N LEU A 107 -2.19 7.92 8.09
CA LEU A 107 -2.64 7.60 9.45
C LEU A 107 -2.29 6.17 9.83
N PHE A 108 -2.60 5.19 8.96
CA PHE A 108 -2.29 3.80 9.19
C PHE A 108 -0.78 3.56 9.30
N ALA A 109 0.01 4.15 8.40
CA ALA A 109 1.46 4.09 8.46
C ALA A 109 2.00 4.71 9.76
N GLY A 110 1.47 5.84 10.21
CA GLY A 110 1.86 6.46 11.47
C GLY A 110 1.58 5.57 12.69
N LEU A 111 0.38 4.96 12.75
CA LEU A 111 0.02 4.03 13.81
C LEU A 111 0.89 2.76 13.79
N ALA A 112 1.06 2.16 12.61
CA ALA A 112 1.90 0.98 12.44
C ALA A 112 3.36 1.26 12.83
N SER A 113 3.89 2.42 12.45
CA SER A 113 5.23 2.85 12.85
C SER A 113 5.34 2.96 14.36
N SER A 114 4.38 3.62 15.01
CA SER A 114 4.40 3.77 16.47
C SER A 114 4.34 2.43 17.21
N ALA A 115 3.56 1.48 16.71
CA ALA A 115 3.52 0.12 17.26
C ALA A 115 4.82 -0.66 17.00
N ALA A 116 5.45 -0.48 15.84
CA ALA A 116 6.69 -1.15 15.48
C ALA A 116 7.92 -0.64 16.26
N PHE A 117 7.86 0.61 16.75
CA PHE A 117 8.90 1.16 17.63
C PHE A 117 8.76 0.73 19.09
N ASP A 118 7.64 0.11 19.49
CA ASP A 118 7.48 -0.42 20.84
C ASP A 118 8.45 -1.58 21.09
N PRO A 119 9.34 -1.53 22.10
CA PRO A 119 10.32 -2.59 22.36
C PRO A 119 9.67 -3.97 22.55
N ALA A 120 8.46 -4.01 23.11
CA ALA A 120 7.71 -5.24 23.32
C ALA A 120 7.25 -5.91 22.00
N SER A 121 7.01 -5.12 20.94
CA SER A 121 6.65 -5.69 19.63
C SER A 121 7.88 -6.31 18.96
N ARG A 122 9.04 -5.66 19.06
CA ARG A 122 10.31 -6.14 18.49
C ARG A 122 10.74 -7.46 19.11
N SER A 123 10.69 -7.56 20.44
CA SER A 123 11.06 -8.79 21.15
C SER A 123 10.12 -9.94 20.79
N ASN A 124 8.81 -9.68 20.70
CA ASN A 124 7.82 -10.68 20.32
C ASN A 124 8.01 -11.18 18.87
N VAL A 125 8.40 -10.30 17.95
CA VAL A 125 8.72 -10.68 16.56
C VAL A 125 9.97 -11.55 16.50
N CYS A 126 11.04 -11.18 17.20
CA CYS A 126 12.26 -12.01 17.26
C CYS A 126 11.99 -13.37 17.91
N GLU A 127 11.12 -13.43 18.93
CA GLU A 127 10.69 -14.69 19.53
C GLU A 127 9.83 -15.55 18.59
N HIS A 128 8.99 -14.94 17.75
CA HIS A 128 8.24 -15.68 16.73
C HIS A 128 9.14 -16.23 15.63
N ILE A 129 10.12 -15.43 15.17
CA ILE A 129 11.09 -15.84 14.16
C ILE A 129 11.96 -16.99 14.69
N SER A 130 12.37 -16.93 15.96
CA SER A 130 13.17 -18.01 16.58
C SER A 130 12.43 -19.34 16.67
N ARG A 131 11.10 -19.32 16.77
CA ARG A 131 10.24 -20.53 16.75
C ARG A 131 10.09 -21.16 15.36
N HIS A 132 10.49 -20.46 14.28
CA HIS A 132 10.34 -20.93 12.90
C HIS A 132 11.71 -21.05 12.21
N PRO A 133 12.44 -22.15 12.44
CA PRO A 133 13.82 -22.31 11.97
C PRO A 133 13.95 -22.33 10.43
N ASP A 134 12.90 -22.72 9.71
CA ASP A 134 12.89 -22.70 8.24
C ASP A 134 12.95 -21.27 7.70
N LEU A 135 12.21 -20.34 8.34
CA LEU A 135 12.23 -18.92 7.98
C LEU A 135 13.58 -18.30 8.31
N LEU A 136 14.17 -18.69 9.45
CA LEU A 136 15.47 -18.20 9.86
C LEU A 136 16.57 -18.61 8.86
N ARG A 137 16.46 -19.79 8.25
CA ARG A 137 17.45 -20.32 7.30
C ARG A 137 17.58 -19.47 6.04
N ASP A 138 16.46 -19.00 5.50
CA ASP A 138 16.45 -18.13 4.31
C ASP A 138 16.92 -16.70 4.62
N ILE A 139 16.75 -16.23 5.87
CA ILE A 139 17.07 -14.86 6.28
C ILE A 139 18.48 -14.75 6.87
N ILE A 140 19.08 -15.86 7.30
CA ILE A 140 20.51 -15.92 7.67
C ILE A 140 21.40 -15.47 6.50
N ASP A 141 21.04 -15.83 5.27
CA ASP A 141 21.75 -15.40 4.06
C ASP A 141 21.64 -13.87 3.82
N LEU A 142 20.62 -13.22 4.41
CA LEU A 142 20.43 -11.77 4.46
C LEU A 142 21.11 -11.10 5.67
N GLY A 143 21.87 -11.86 6.46
CA GLY A 143 22.66 -11.39 7.60
C GLY A 143 21.91 -11.33 8.93
N LEU A 144 20.76 -11.98 9.04
CA LEU A 144 20.02 -12.08 10.30
C LEU A 144 20.60 -13.20 11.19
N THR A 145 21.07 -12.83 12.38
CA THR A 145 21.44 -13.79 13.44
C THR A 145 20.56 -13.55 14.67
N LEU A 146 20.39 -14.57 15.51
CA LEU A 146 19.56 -14.47 16.72
C LEU A 146 20.04 -13.34 17.66
N GLU A 147 21.36 -13.16 17.76
CA GLU A 147 22.01 -12.10 18.56
C GLU A 147 21.84 -10.69 17.95
N ASN A 148 21.69 -10.59 16.63
CA ASN A 148 21.55 -9.31 15.93
C ASN A 148 20.09 -9.04 15.49
N CYS A 149 19.13 -9.85 15.94
CA CYS A 149 17.74 -9.78 15.45
C CYS A 149 17.11 -8.42 15.70
N GLU A 150 17.28 -7.87 16.90
CA GLU A 150 16.68 -6.59 17.29
C GLU A 150 17.25 -5.41 16.49
N GLN A 151 18.58 -5.38 16.30
CA GLN A 151 19.25 -4.33 15.53
C GLN A 151 18.99 -4.46 14.03
N TRP A 152 18.96 -5.68 13.49
CA TRP A 152 18.59 -5.92 12.09
C TRP A 152 17.15 -5.50 11.82
N PHE A 153 16.22 -5.81 12.74
CA PHE A 153 14.83 -5.37 12.66
C PHE A 153 14.72 -3.85 12.72
N GLU A 154 15.47 -3.19 13.61
CA GLU A 154 15.50 -1.73 13.71
C GLU A 154 15.99 -1.07 12.40
N HIS A 155 17.09 -1.56 11.81
CA HIS A 155 17.58 -1.07 10.53
C HIS A 155 16.58 -1.33 9.39
N GLY A 156 15.97 -2.52 9.34
CA GLY A 156 14.93 -2.85 8.37
C GLY A 156 13.72 -1.93 8.50
N LEU A 157 13.27 -1.67 9.72
CA LEU A 157 12.16 -0.77 10.02
C LEU A 157 12.48 0.66 9.58
N MET A 158 13.67 1.18 9.92
CA MET A 158 14.09 2.52 9.53
C MET A 158 14.19 2.67 8.00
N SER A 159 14.72 1.66 7.31
CA SER A 159 14.75 1.62 5.85
C SER A 159 13.34 1.63 5.24
N LEU A 160 12.44 0.79 5.77
CA LEU A 160 11.03 0.75 5.36
C LEU A 160 10.34 2.10 5.56
N LEU A 161 10.54 2.75 6.71
CA LEU A 161 9.99 4.07 7.00
C LEU A 161 10.51 5.14 6.04
N ALA A 162 11.80 5.13 5.72
CA ALA A 162 12.38 6.04 4.73
C ALA A 162 11.71 5.88 3.37
N VAL A 163 11.49 4.63 2.92
CA VAL A 163 10.76 4.34 1.67
C VAL A 163 9.32 4.83 1.74
N LEU A 164 8.61 4.60 2.85
CA LEU A 164 7.23 5.06 3.04
C LEU A 164 7.11 6.59 3.00
N VAL A 165 8.06 7.32 3.60
CA VAL A 165 8.12 8.78 3.54
C VAL A 165 8.33 9.25 2.10
N LEU A 166 9.26 8.65 1.34
CA LEU A 166 9.48 8.98 -0.06
C LEU A 166 8.22 8.75 -0.91
N LEU A 167 7.53 7.62 -0.72
CA LEU A 167 6.27 7.33 -1.40
C LEU A 167 5.18 8.34 -1.05
N THR A 168 5.11 8.77 0.21
CA THR A 168 4.17 9.79 0.69
C THR A 168 4.43 11.14 0.00
N LEU A 169 5.69 11.56 -0.10
CA LEU A 169 6.06 12.80 -0.81
C LEU A 169 5.69 12.74 -2.29
N ILE A 170 5.96 11.60 -2.94
CA ILE A 170 5.60 11.38 -4.35
C ILE A 170 4.07 11.48 -4.53
N ARG A 171 3.28 10.80 -3.69
CA ARG A 171 1.80 10.87 -3.71
C ARG A 171 1.30 12.29 -3.50
N LEU A 172 1.87 13.01 -2.54
CA LEU A 172 1.52 14.40 -2.24
C LEU A 172 1.78 15.32 -3.45
N HIS A 173 2.92 15.16 -4.12
CA HIS A 173 3.23 15.89 -5.35
C HIS A 173 2.19 15.65 -6.45
N PHE A 174 1.73 14.41 -6.61
CA PHE A 174 0.68 14.08 -7.58
C PHE A 174 -0.66 14.72 -7.22
N ILE A 175 -1.06 14.69 -5.95
CA ILE A 175 -2.29 15.33 -5.48
C ILE A 175 -2.26 16.84 -5.76
N PHE A 176 -1.13 17.51 -5.49
CA PHE A 176 -0.97 18.92 -5.81
C PHE A 176 -1.02 19.21 -7.31
N ALA A 177 -0.33 18.39 -8.13
CA ALA A 177 -0.34 18.54 -9.59
C ALA A 177 -1.76 18.39 -10.15
N LEU A 178 -2.50 17.36 -9.71
CA LEU A 178 -3.88 17.11 -10.12
C LEU A 178 -4.83 18.21 -9.64
N SER A 179 -4.65 18.71 -8.41
CA SER A 179 -5.45 19.81 -7.86
C SER A 179 -5.27 21.10 -8.66
N ARG A 180 -4.03 21.41 -9.08
CA ARG A 180 -3.74 22.53 -9.98
C ARG A 180 -4.37 22.33 -11.35
N HIS A 181 -4.30 21.12 -11.91
CA HIS A 181 -4.94 20.79 -13.18
C HIS A 181 -6.46 20.98 -13.11
N TYR A 182 -7.11 20.47 -12.06
CA TYR A 182 -8.53 20.67 -11.81
C TYR A 182 -8.91 22.15 -11.67
N ALA A 183 -8.16 22.92 -10.88
CA ALA A 183 -8.41 24.35 -10.72
C ALA A 183 -8.29 25.12 -12.03
N HIS A 184 -7.45 24.66 -12.96
CA HIS A 184 -7.39 25.22 -14.31
C HIS A 184 -8.60 24.81 -15.15
N LEU A 185 -9.02 23.55 -15.12
CA LEU A 185 -10.22 23.08 -15.84
C LEU A 185 -11.47 23.85 -15.43
N MET A 186 -11.60 24.20 -14.15
CA MET A 186 -12.73 24.99 -13.64
C MET A 186 -12.68 26.48 -13.99
N ARG A 187 -11.54 27.00 -14.44
CA ARG A 187 -11.35 28.42 -14.83
C ARG A 187 -11.37 28.63 -16.35
N SER A 188 -11.38 27.55 -17.13
CA SER A 188 -11.47 27.57 -18.59
C SER A 188 -12.91 27.43 -19.05
#